data_AF-A0A6L9M2L1-F1
#
_entry.id   AF-A0A6L9M2L1-F1
#
_cell.length_a   1.000
_cell.length_b   1.000
_cell.length_c   1.000
_cell.angle_alpha   90.00
_cell.angle_beta   90.00
_cell.angle_gamma   90.00
#
_symmetry.space_group_name_H-M   'P 1'
#
loop_
_entity.id
_entity.type
_entity.pdbx_description
1 polymer ?
#
loop_
_entity_poly.entity_id
_entity_poly.type
_entity_poly.pdbx_seq_one_letter_code
_entity_poly.pdbx_strand_id
1 'polypeptide(L)'
;MVRLQPGNRVECTKCAALRARMDTEQTGIPPRFISKTLDEYVAEGREQVAALETAKGYAASFDTAKAEGAGLVFLGGVGTGKTHLACGIANRVRAEGQSVLYTTARHAVGAIKDSWRRDSKYTEQETQRRFITPDLLILDEIGVQFGTDVERMLLFDIIDGRYGQMRPTIVISNLDLSALAQMVGQRVVDRLRENGQLVQFLWKSFRR
;
A
#
# COMPACT_ATOMS: atom_id res chain seq x y z
N MET A 1 22.73 -39.02 22.96
CA MET A 1 23.51 -37.77 23.14
C MET A 1 23.36 -36.96 21.85
N VAL A 2 22.39 -36.05 21.79
CA VAL A 2 22.09 -35.26 20.57
C VAL A 2 22.88 -33.94 20.68
N ARG A 3 23.83 -33.71 19.77
CA ARG A 3 24.55 -32.43 19.67
C ARG A 3 23.62 -31.41 19.02
N LEU A 4 23.19 -30.40 19.79
CA LEU A 4 22.56 -29.19 19.25
C LEU A 4 23.66 -28.25 18.77
N GLN A 5 23.59 -27.81 17.50
CA GLN A 5 24.46 -26.75 16.99
C GLN A 5 23.95 -25.37 17.48
N PRO A 6 24.84 -24.44 17.87
CA PRO A 6 24.46 -23.11 18.32
C PRO A 6 24.13 -22.21 17.12
N GLY A 7 22.86 -21.82 16.97
CA GLY A 7 22.46 -20.85 15.93
C GLY A 7 20.99 -20.91 15.47
N ASN A 8 20.32 -22.05 15.64
CA ASN A 8 18.90 -22.16 15.28
C ASN A 8 18.02 -21.61 16.42
N ARG A 9 17.59 -20.34 16.32
CA ARG A 9 16.42 -19.89 17.06
C ARG A 9 15.22 -20.64 16.53
N VAL A 10 14.77 -21.66 17.26
CA VAL A 10 13.44 -22.25 17.03
C VAL A 10 12.43 -21.17 17.34
N GLU A 11 11.91 -20.51 16.30
CA GLU A 11 10.92 -19.46 16.48
C GLU A 11 9.61 -20.10 16.92
N CYS A 12 9.17 -19.80 18.14
CA CYS A 12 7.93 -20.32 18.67
C CYS A 12 6.76 -19.85 17.78
N THR A 13 5.95 -20.79 17.28
CA THR A 13 4.78 -20.51 16.42
C THR A 13 3.80 -19.53 17.07
N LYS A 14 3.65 -19.58 18.39
CA LYS A 14 2.84 -18.63 19.17
C LYS A 14 3.44 -17.22 19.15
N CYS A 15 4.76 -17.09 19.27
CA CYS A 15 5.46 -15.80 19.20
C CYS A 15 5.40 -15.21 17.78
N ALA A 16 5.55 -16.03 16.74
CA ALA A 16 5.42 -15.59 15.34
C ALA A 16 4.00 -15.09 15.04
N ALA A 17 2.97 -15.80 15.50
CA ALA A 17 1.58 -15.37 15.33
C ALA A 17 1.25 -14.07 16.09
N LEU A 18 1.82 -13.87 17.29
CA LEU A 18 1.65 -12.63 18.05
C LEU A 18 2.34 -11.45 17.36
N ARG A 19 3.56 -11.63 16.86
CA ARG A 19 4.28 -10.59 16.09
C ARG A 19 3.51 -10.19 14.83
N ALA A 20 3.04 -11.17 14.07
CA ALA A 20 2.25 -10.92 12.87
C ALA A 20 0.97 -10.11 13.16
N ARG A 21 0.30 -10.36 14.30
CA ARG A 21 -0.86 -9.57 14.73
C ARG A 21 -0.48 -8.13 15.07
N MET A 22 0.57 -7.94 15.86
CA MET A 22 1.05 -6.59 16.22
C MET A 22 1.46 -5.80 14.97
N ASP A 23 2.15 -6.45 14.03
CA ASP A 23 2.56 -5.82 12.78
C ASP A 23 1.35 -5.45 11.92
N THR A 24 0.34 -6.33 11.83
CA THR A 24 -0.92 -6.01 11.13
C THR A 24 -1.64 -4.84 11.79
N GLU A 25 -1.68 -4.76 13.12
CA GLU A 25 -2.30 -3.63 13.83
C GLU A 25 -1.56 -2.31 13.58
N GLN A 26 -0.23 -2.34 13.50
CA GLN A 26 0.59 -1.15 13.27
C GLN A 26 0.59 -0.70 11.80
N THR A 27 0.66 -1.65 10.88
CA THR A 27 0.84 -1.38 9.44
C THR A 27 -0.44 -1.44 8.64
N GLY A 28 -1.51 -2.05 9.17
CA GLY A 28 -2.73 -2.36 8.42
C GLY A 28 -2.58 -3.44 7.34
N ILE A 29 -1.37 -3.99 7.12
CA ILE A 29 -1.14 -5.03 6.11
C ILE A 29 -1.92 -6.30 6.52
N PRO A 30 -2.76 -6.86 5.63
CA PRO A 30 -3.57 -8.03 5.98
C PRO A 30 -2.69 -9.22 6.38
N PRO A 31 -3.13 -10.08 7.33
CA PRO A 31 -2.31 -11.20 7.82
C PRO A 31 -1.79 -12.13 6.71
N ARG A 32 -2.53 -12.28 5.61
CA ARG A 32 -2.12 -13.10 4.45
C ARG A 32 -0.96 -12.51 3.63
N PHE A 33 -0.68 -11.21 3.79
CA PHE A 33 0.36 -10.46 3.09
C PHE A 33 1.49 -9.95 4.00
N ILE A 34 1.34 -10.06 5.32
CA ILE A 34 2.28 -9.49 6.31
C ILE A 34 3.71 -10.04 6.21
N SER A 35 3.87 -11.27 5.71
CA SER A 35 5.16 -11.92 5.53
C SER A 35 5.63 -11.93 4.07
N LYS A 36 4.86 -11.38 3.13
CA LYS A 36 5.18 -11.46 1.70
C LYS A 36 6.36 -10.56 1.36
N THR A 37 7.33 -11.11 0.66
CA THR A 37 8.50 -10.35 0.18
C THR A 37 8.49 -10.24 -1.34
N LEU A 38 9.31 -9.34 -1.87
CA LEU A 38 9.54 -9.22 -3.31
C LEU A 38 10.27 -10.45 -3.86
N ASP A 39 11.13 -11.10 -3.06
CA ASP A 39 11.89 -12.28 -3.49
C ASP A 39 11.02 -13.55 -3.61
N GLU A 40 9.90 -13.61 -2.90
CA GLU A 40 8.90 -14.69 -3.02
C GLU A 40 7.94 -14.52 -4.22
N TYR A 41 7.98 -13.39 -4.92
CA TYR A 41 7.12 -13.15 -6.08
C TYR A 41 7.61 -13.96 -7.29
N VAL A 42 6.76 -14.86 -7.79
CA VAL A 42 7.07 -15.67 -8.98
C VAL A 42 6.62 -14.93 -10.23
N ALA A 43 7.58 -14.53 -11.06
CA ALA A 43 7.34 -13.94 -12.37
C ALA A 43 7.54 -14.99 -13.47
N GLU A 44 6.48 -15.28 -14.24
CA GLU A 44 6.45 -16.25 -15.33
C GLU A 44 6.64 -15.60 -16.72
N GLY A 45 6.52 -14.28 -16.83
CA GLY A 45 6.60 -13.54 -18.09
C GLY A 45 7.35 -12.21 -18.01
N ARG A 46 7.75 -11.67 -19.16
CA ARG A 46 8.54 -10.42 -19.25
C ARG A 46 7.87 -9.24 -18.53
N GLU A 47 6.56 -9.10 -18.65
CA GLU A 47 5.80 -8.02 -18.00
C GLU A 47 5.83 -8.13 -16.47
N GLN A 48 5.73 -9.36 -15.94
CA GLN A 48 5.80 -9.62 -14.51
C GLN A 48 7.21 -9.39 -13.96
N VAL A 49 8.24 -9.76 -14.73
CA VAL A 49 9.64 -9.45 -14.40
C VAL A 49 9.83 -7.94 -14.34
N ALA A 50 9.35 -7.19 -15.34
CA ALA A 50 9.45 -5.73 -15.34
C ALA A 50 8.72 -5.07 -14.16
N ALA A 51 7.53 -5.58 -13.78
CA ALA A 51 6.80 -5.11 -12.61
C ALA A 51 7.55 -5.43 -11.30
N LEU A 52 8.14 -6.61 -11.19
CA LEU A 52 8.96 -7.01 -10.03
C LEU A 52 10.22 -6.15 -9.92
N GLU A 53 10.94 -5.92 -11.02
CA GLU A 53 12.15 -5.08 -11.03
C GLU A 53 11.83 -3.63 -10.70
N THR A 54 10.72 -3.09 -11.20
CA THR A 54 10.21 -1.77 -10.78
C THR A 54 9.96 -1.73 -9.27
N ALA A 55 9.28 -2.74 -8.72
CA ALA A 55 8.99 -2.81 -7.29
C ALA A 55 10.27 -2.94 -6.43
N LYS A 56 11.23 -3.75 -6.87
CA LYS A 56 12.53 -3.91 -6.21
C LYS A 56 13.34 -2.62 -6.24
N GLY A 57 13.43 -1.98 -7.40
CA GLY A 57 14.12 -0.70 -7.57
C GLY A 57 13.52 0.36 -6.65
N TYR A 58 12.20 0.53 -6.69
CA TYR A 58 11.49 1.49 -5.84
C TYR A 58 11.73 1.25 -4.34
N ALA A 59 11.64 -0.02 -3.88
CA ALA A 59 11.88 -0.36 -2.49
C ALA A 59 13.34 -0.13 -2.07
N ALA A 60 14.30 -0.39 -2.96
CA ALA A 60 15.72 -0.20 -2.68
C ALA A 60 16.13 1.29 -2.66
N SER A 61 15.43 2.14 -3.40
CA SER A 61 15.66 3.59 -3.46
C SER A 61 14.58 4.40 -2.73
N PHE A 62 13.97 3.83 -1.68
CA PHE A 62 12.80 4.44 -1.07
C PHE A 62 13.11 5.79 -0.40
N ASP A 63 14.31 5.99 0.16
CA ASP A 63 14.69 7.28 0.74
C ASP A 63 14.69 8.40 -0.31
N THR A 64 15.17 8.13 -1.52
CA THR A 64 15.08 9.06 -2.66
C THR A 64 13.62 9.28 -3.05
N ALA A 65 12.85 8.21 -3.19
CA ALA A 65 11.43 8.31 -3.52
C ALA A 65 10.67 9.15 -2.48
N LYS A 66 11.01 9.02 -1.20
CA LYS A 66 10.47 9.82 -0.09
C LYS A 66 10.88 11.28 -0.17
N ALA A 67 12.14 11.59 -0.48
CA ALA A 67 12.58 12.96 -0.66
C ALA A 67 11.86 13.66 -1.83
N GLU A 68 11.51 12.91 -2.88
CA GLU A 68 10.85 13.42 -4.09
C GLU A 68 9.32 13.29 -4.07
N GLY A 69 8.75 12.67 -3.02
CA GLY A 69 7.32 12.35 -2.97
C GLY A 69 6.86 11.35 -4.04
N ALA A 70 7.79 10.59 -4.63
CA ALA A 70 7.54 9.66 -5.74
C ALA A 70 6.65 8.48 -5.31
N GLY A 71 5.48 8.36 -5.92
CA GLY A 71 4.53 7.27 -5.70
C GLY A 71 4.65 6.12 -6.71
N LEU A 72 3.81 5.10 -6.54
CA LEU A 72 3.57 4.09 -7.57
C LEU A 72 2.07 3.92 -7.81
N VAL A 73 1.69 3.61 -9.04
CA VAL A 73 0.31 3.27 -9.40
C VAL A 73 0.30 1.89 -10.05
N PHE A 74 -0.35 0.93 -9.40
CA PHE A 74 -0.53 -0.43 -9.89
C PHE A 74 -1.95 -0.61 -10.40
N LEU A 75 -2.08 -0.82 -11.72
CA LEU A 75 -3.36 -0.98 -12.41
C LEU A 75 -3.46 -2.36 -13.05
N GLY A 76 -4.60 -3.03 -12.95
CA GLY A 76 -4.84 -4.26 -13.73
C GLY A 76 -5.82 -5.22 -13.04
N GLY A 77 -6.07 -6.38 -13.64
CA GLY A 77 -7.12 -7.30 -13.17
C GLY A 77 -6.93 -7.84 -11.75
N VAL A 78 -8.00 -8.42 -11.19
CA VAL A 78 -7.93 -9.12 -9.90
C VAL A 78 -6.99 -10.33 -10.01
N GLY A 79 -6.21 -10.59 -8.95
CA GLY A 79 -5.36 -11.78 -8.88
C GLY A 79 -4.06 -11.72 -9.68
N THR A 80 -3.67 -10.54 -10.19
CA THR A 80 -2.42 -10.34 -10.95
C THR A 80 -1.19 -10.08 -10.08
N GLY A 81 -1.35 -9.95 -8.75
CA GLY A 81 -0.23 -9.83 -7.81
C GLY A 81 0.11 -8.41 -7.36
N LYS A 82 -0.69 -7.39 -7.70
CA LYS A 82 -0.51 -5.99 -7.27
C LYS A 82 -0.31 -5.84 -5.75
N THR A 83 -1.24 -6.40 -4.96
CA THR A 83 -1.17 -6.36 -3.49
C THR A 83 0.07 -7.09 -2.95
N HIS A 84 0.52 -8.18 -3.59
CA HIS A 84 1.77 -8.85 -3.18
C HIS A 84 2.95 -7.92 -3.36
N LEU A 85 3.14 -7.33 -4.54
CA LEU A 85 4.28 -6.44 -4.79
C LEU A 85 4.24 -5.20 -3.88
N ALA A 86 3.08 -4.60 -3.69
CA ALA A 86 2.93 -3.45 -2.78
C ALA A 86 3.26 -3.81 -1.33
N CYS A 87 2.77 -4.93 -0.81
CA CYS A 87 3.12 -5.39 0.53
C CYS A 87 4.60 -5.79 0.64
N GLY A 88 5.19 -6.34 -0.41
CA GLY A 88 6.63 -6.60 -0.49
C GLY A 88 7.47 -5.33 -0.36
N ILE A 89 7.08 -4.26 -1.04
CA ILE A 89 7.68 -2.92 -0.88
C ILE A 89 7.51 -2.44 0.56
N ALA A 90 6.29 -2.44 1.11
CA ALA A 90 6.06 -1.98 2.48
C ALA A 90 6.86 -2.77 3.52
N ASN A 91 7.01 -4.08 3.33
CA ASN A 91 7.81 -4.93 4.22
C ASN A 91 9.30 -4.60 4.14
N ARG A 92 9.81 -4.22 2.97
CA ARG A 92 11.19 -3.73 2.83
C ARG A 92 11.36 -2.37 3.49
N VAL A 93 10.47 -1.42 3.19
CA VAL A 93 10.49 -0.04 3.70
C VAL A 93 10.39 -0.02 5.23
N ARG A 94 9.49 -0.81 5.84
CA ARG A 94 9.38 -0.90 7.31
C ARG A 94 10.61 -1.53 7.96
N ALA A 95 11.27 -2.49 7.28
CA ALA A 95 12.48 -3.11 7.78
C ALA A 95 13.65 -2.12 7.86
N GLU A 96 13.60 -1.05 7.05
CA GLU A 96 14.53 0.09 7.07
C GLU A 96 14.10 1.18 8.08
N GLY A 97 13.10 0.91 8.93
CA GLY A 97 12.68 1.79 10.02
C GLY A 97 11.68 2.89 9.63
N GLN A 98 11.19 2.87 8.38
CA GLN A 98 10.20 3.83 7.89
C GLN A 98 8.79 3.39 8.30
N SER A 99 7.92 4.36 8.60
CA SER A 99 6.51 4.11 8.91
C SER A 99 5.70 3.79 7.65
N VAL A 100 4.97 2.67 7.68
CA VAL A 100 4.13 2.23 6.57
C VAL A 100 2.69 2.04 7.03
N LEU A 101 1.74 2.41 6.18
CA LEU A 101 0.33 2.13 6.38
C LEU A 101 -0.28 1.54 5.11
N TYR A 102 -0.92 0.39 5.23
CA TYR A 102 -1.77 -0.21 4.22
C TYR A 102 -3.22 -0.04 4.66
N THR A 103 -4.08 0.41 3.74
CA THR A 103 -5.52 0.46 3.96
C THR A 103 -6.24 0.34 2.63
N THR A 104 -7.50 -0.10 2.65
CA THR A 104 -8.37 0.06 1.50
C THR A 104 -8.91 1.49 1.46
N ALA A 105 -9.24 2.00 0.27
CA ALA A 105 -9.89 3.31 0.11
C ALA A 105 -11.20 3.40 0.89
N ARG A 106 -12.00 2.31 0.86
CA ARG A 106 -13.24 2.20 1.63
C ARG A 106 -12.98 2.35 3.13
N HIS A 107 -11.96 1.69 3.67
CA HIS A 107 -11.66 1.77 5.11
C HIS A 107 -11.16 3.16 5.51
N ALA A 108 -10.29 3.78 4.71
CA ALA A 108 -9.78 5.12 4.99
C ALA A 108 -10.92 6.16 5.05
N VAL A 109 -11.80 6.14 4.05
CA VAL A 109 -12.94 7.04 3.99
C VAL A 109 -13.99 6.71 5.06
N GLY A 110 -14.25 5.43 5.33
CA GLY A 110 -15.11 5.00 6.43
C GLY A 110 -14.63 5.54 7.78
N ALA A 111 -13.33 5.44 8.06
CA ALA A 111 -12.75 5.97 9.29
C ALA A 111 -12.93 7.49 9.43
N ILE A 112 -12.78 8.25 8.34
CA ILE A 112 -13.04 9.70 8.35
C ILE A 112 -14.53 9.98 8.58
N LYS A 113 -15.43 9.28 7.89
CA LYS A 113 -16.89 9.46 8.09
C LYS A 113 -17.32 9.11 9.51
N ASP A 114 -16.72 8.08 10.10
CA ASP A 114 -16.98 7.69 11.49
C ASP A 114 -16.52 8.76 12.49
N SER A 115 -15.52 9.57 12.13
CA SER A 115 -15.07 10.69 12.96
C SER A 115 -16.11 11.83 13.09
N TRP A 116 -17.12 11.87 12.22
CA TRP A 116 -18.21 12.85 12.26
C TRP A 116 -19.32 12.48 13.24
N ARG A 117 -19.31 11.28 13.79
CA ARG A 117 -20.29 10.87 14.81
C ARG A 117 -20.04 11.65 16.09
N ARG A 118 -21.12 11.99 16.80
CA ARG A 118 -21.05 12.81 18.02
C ARG A 118 -20.23 12.17 19.14
N ASP A 119 -20.16 10.84 19.16
CA ASP A 119 -19.43 10.02 20.11
C ASP A 119 -18.01 9.64 19.61
N SER A 120 -17.55 10.22 18.50
CA SER A 120 -16.20 9.96 18.01
C SER A 120 -15.15 10.46 19.00
N LYS A 121 -14.16 9.61 19.23
CA LYS A 121 -12.97 9.94 20.04
C LYS A 121 -12.02 10.90 19.32
N TYR A 122 -12.06 10.95 17.99
CA TYR A 122 -11.14 11.71 17.17
C TYR A 122 -11.89 12.62 16.20
N THR A 123 -11.33 13.78 15.93
CA THR A 123 -11.83 14.67 14.88
C THR A 123 -11.52 14.12 13.49
N GLU A 124 -12.19 14.68 12.48
CA GLU A 124 -11.85 14.43 11.07
C GLU A 124 -10.39 14.73 10.78
N GLN A 125 -9.89 15.89 11.23
CA GLN A 125 -8.52 16.31 10.97
C GLN A 125 -7.49 15.35 11.60
N GLU A 126 -7.71 14.91 12.84
CA GLU A 126 -6.86 13.92 13.49
C GLU A 126 -6.89 12.56 12.78
N THR A 127 -8.05 12.17 12.26
CA THR A 127 -8.24 10.92 11.53
C THR A 127 -7.57 10.97 10.17
N GLN A 128 -7.76 12.04 9.41
CA GLN A 128 -7.08 12.29 8.13
C GLN A 128 -5.56 12.28 8.31
N ARG A 129 -5.05 12.92 9.37
CA ARG A 129 -3.61 12.96 9.67
C ARG A 129 -2.98 11.57 9.74
N ARG A 130 -3.69 10.54 10.23
CA ARG A 130 -3.19 9.15 10.29
C ARG A 130 -2.91 8.55 8.92
N PHE A 131 -3.63 8.98 7.89
CA PHE A 131 -3.40 8.55 6.52
C PHE A 131 -2.35 9.42 5.82
N ILE A 132 -2.15 10.66 6.27
CA ILE A 132 -1.21 11.61 5.64
C ILE A 132 0.22 11.45 6.17
N THR A 133 0.42 11.22 7.47
CA THR A 133 1.75 11.24 8.09
C THR A 133 2.68 10.05 7.83
N PRO A 134 2.20 8.80 7.58
CA PRO A 134 3.10 7.67 7.33
C PRO A 134 4.07 7.96 6.19
N ASP A 135 5.30 7.48 6.30
CA ASP A 135 6.32 7.65 5.26
C ASP A 135 5.86 7.02 3.95
N LEU A 136 5.22 5.85 4.02
CA LEU A 136 4.55 5.20 2.89
C LEU A 136 3.09 4.89 3.21
N LEU A 137 2.17 5.26 2.32
CA LEU A 137 0.78 4.81 2.32
C LEU A 137 0.52 3.92 1.11
N ILE A 138 -0.09 2.75 1.34
CA ILE A 138 -0.69 1.92 0.30
C ILE A 138 -2.21 2.08 0.39
N LEU A 139 -2.81 2.57 -0.68
CA LEU A 139 -4.25 2.64 -0.88
C LEU A 139 -4.69 1.55 -1.85
N ASP A 140 -5.31 0.50 -1.32
CA ASP A 140 -5.84 -0.62 -2.11
C ASP A 140 -7.33 -0.44 -2.44
N GLU A 141 -7.77 -1.16 -3.47
CA GLU A 141 -9.16 -1.24 -3.93
C GLU A 141 -9.77 0.10 -4.32
N ILE A 142 -8.97 1.05 -4.83
CA ILE A 142 -9.51 2.29 -5.41
C ILE A 142 -10.39 1.90 -6.62
N GLY A 143 -11.68 2.25 -6.58
CA GLY A 143 -12.63 1.99 -7.66
C GLY A 143 -13.61 0.84 -7.45
N VAL A 144 -13.52 0.09 -6.35
CA VAL A 144 -14.50 -0.97 -6.03
C VAL A 144 -15.63 -0.39 -5.18
N GLN A 145 -16.85 -0.27 -5.75
CA GLN A 145 -18.07 0.12 -5.00
C GLN A 145 -17.88 1.36 -4.10
N PHE A 146 -17.31 2.41 -4.68
CA PHE A 146 -16.94 3.68 -4.07
C PHE A 146 -17.36 4.78 -5.05
N GLY A 147 -17.83 5.96 -4.61
CA GLY A 147 -18.07 7.02 -5.59
C GLY A 147 -19.12 8.08 -5.28
N THR A 148 -19.57 8.24 -4.03
CA THR A 148 -20.26 9.50 -3.69
C THR A 148 -19.27 10.66 -3.77
N ASP A 149 -19.73 11.88 -4.09
CA ASP A 149 -18.84 13.04 -4.23
C ASP A 149 -18.07 13.32 -2.94
N VAL A 150 -18.70 13.09 -1.79
CA VAL A 150 -18.07 13.19 -0.47
C VAL A 150 -16.92 12.19 -0.33
N GLU A 151 -17.12 10.94 -0.72
CA GLU A 151 -16.08 9.91 -0.62
C GLU A 151 -14.90 10.19 -1.55
N ARG A 152 -15.17 10.69 -2.76
CA ARG A 152 -14.14 11.15 -3.70
C ARG A 152 -13.35 12.33 -3.13
N MET A 153 -14.03 13.30 -2.52
CA MET A 153 -13.40 14.45 -1.87
C MET A 153 -12.49 14.00 -0.72
N LEU A 154 -12.96 13.13 0.16
CA LEU A 154 -12.16 12.62 1.28
C LEU A 154 -10.91 11.87 0.82
N LEU A 155 -11.02 11.07 -0.25
CA LEU A 155 -9.87 10.39 -0.82
C LEU A 155 -8.90 11.38 -1.49
N PHE A 156 -9.43 12.39 -2.19
CA PHE A 156 -8.66 13.49 -2.74
C PHE A 156 -7.87 14.20 -1.64
N ASP A 157 -8.50 14.55 -0.52
CA ASP A 157 -7.85 15.26 0.59
C ASP A 157 -6.68 14.47 1.20
N ILE A 158 -6.82 13.15 1.32
CA ILE A 158 -5.71 12.28 1.75
C ILE A 158 -4.55 12.37 0.76
N ILE A 159 -4.81 12.21 -0.54
CA ILE A 159 -3.76 12.17 -1.56
C ILE A 159 -3.11 13.55 -1.74
N ASP A 160 -3.91 14.62 -1.72
CA ASP A 160 -3.45 16.01 -1.80
C ASP A 160 -2.59 16.37 -0.58
N GLY A 161 -3.05 16.04 0.63
CA GLY A 161 -2.29 16.27 1.86
C GLY A 161 -0.95 15.52 1.89
N ARG A 162 -0.90 14.32 1.33
CA ARG A 162 0.34 13.55 1.17
C ARG A 162 1.28 14.16 0.14
N TYR A 163 0.74 14.54 -1.01
CA TYR A 163 1.49 15.22 -2.06
C TYR A 163 2.13 16.52 -1.54
N GLY A 164 1.36 17.36 -0.85
CA GLY A 164 1.87 18.61 -0.24
C GLY A 164 2.93 18.41 0.84
N GLN A 165 3.05 17.20 1.40
CA GLN A 165 4.06 16.84 2.40
C GLN A 165 5.18 15.95 1.83
N MET A 166 5.26 15.80 0.51
CA MET A 166 6.24 14.92 -0.16
C MET A 166 6.19 13.48 0.37
N ARG A 167 4.99 12.95 0.63
CA ARG A 167 4.78 11.62 1.21
C ARG A 167 4.41 10.60 0.11
N PRO A 168 5.29 9.64 -0.22
CA PRO A 168 5.00 8.61 -1.22
C PRO A 168 3.70 7.87 -0.99
N THR A 169 2.96 7.62 -2.07
CA THR A 169 1.71 6.86 -2.03
C THR A 169 1.74 5.79 -3.13
N ILE A 170 1.43 4.55 -2.75
CA ILE A 170 1.19 3.46 -3.68
C ILE A 170 -0.31 3.29 -3.82
N VAL A 171 -0.82 3.44 -5.04
CA VAL A 171 -2.23 3.21 -5.37
C VAL A 171 -2.36 1.87 -6.07
N ILE A 172 -3.32 1.06 -5.61
CA ILE A 172 -3.70 -0.20 -6.26
C ILE A 172 -5.15 -0.10 -6.72
N SER A 173 -5.37 -0.36 -8.01
CA SER A 173 -6.70 -0.34 -8.60
C SER A 173 -6.88 -1.46 -9.61
N ASN A 174 -8.13 -1.93 -9.73
CA ASN A 174 -8.54 -2.81 -10.82
C ASN A 174 -9.08 -2.03 -12.03
N LEU A 175 -9.15 -0.70 -11.93
CA LEU A 175 -9.54 0.19 -13.02
C LEU A 175 -8.38 0.41 -13.98
N ASP A 176 -8.72 0.80 -15.21
CA ASP A 176 -7.75 1.45 -16.10
C ASP A 176 -7.45 2.89 -15.63
N LEU A 177 -6.49 3.52 -16.29
CA LEU A 177 -6.04 4.86 -15.92
C LEU A 177 -7.13 5.92 -16.09
N SER A 178 -7.99 5.80 -17.11
CA SER A 178 -9.05 6.77 -17.38
C SER A 178 -10.14 6.69 -16.31
N ALA A 179 -10.58 5.48 -15.99
CA ALA A 179 -11.53 5.24 -14.92
C ALA A 179 -10.97 5.63 -13.55
N LEU A 180 -9.69 5.40 -13.28
CA LEU A 180 -9.05 5.91 -12.07
C LEU A 180 -9.08 7.45 -12.04
N ALA A 181 -8.73 8.12 -13.13
CA ALA A 181 -8.75 9.59 -13.21
C ALA A 181 -10.15 10.17 -13.01
N GLN A 182 -11.20 9.51 -13.49
CA GLN A 182 -12.59 9.91 -13.22
C GLN A 182 -12.96 9.75 -11.74
N MET A 183 -12.35 8.78 -11.05
CA MET A 183 -12.65 8.47 -9.66
C MET A 183 -11.94 9.39 -8.66
N VAL A 184 -10.65 9.66 -8.86
CA VAL A 184 -9.85 10.48 -7.94
C VAL A 184 -9.58 11.90 -8.45
N GLY A 185 -9.98 12.20 -9.69
CA GLY A 185 -9.70 13.45 -10.37
C GLY A 185 -8.38 13.41 -11.14
N GLN A 186 -8.35 14.07 -12.29
CA GLN A 186 -7.19 14.12 -13.18
C GLN A 186 -5.94 14.66 -12.47
N ARG A 187 -6.10 15.71 -11.64
CA ARG A 187 -5.01 16.32 -10.88
C ARG A 187 -4.33 15.34 -9.93
N VAL A 188 -5.07 14.40 -9.32
CA VAL A 188 -4.49 13.39 -8.44
C VAL A 188 -3.65 12.41 -9.23
N VAL A 189 -4.14 11.98 -10.39
CA VAL A 189 -3.37 11.09 -11.28
C VAL A 189 -2.09 11.77 -11.75
N ASP A 190 -2.16 13.04 -12.11
CA ASP A 190 -0.98 13.80 -12.56
C ASP A 190 0.07 13.89 -11.44
N ARG A 191 -0.36 14.19 -10.20
CA ARG A 191 0.51 14.24 -9.02
C ARG A 191 1.14 12.89 -8.66
N LEU A 192 0.37 11.80 -8.76
CA LEU A 192 0.89 10.45 -8.53
C LEU A 192 1.94 10.06 -9.59
N ARG A 193 1.95 10.73 -10.74
CA ARG A 193 2.89 10.49 -11.85
C ARG A 193 4.03 11.50 -11.94
N GLU A 194 3.91 12.67 -11.31
CA GLU A 194 4.85 13.78 -11.44
C GLU A 194 6.29 13.38 -11.09
N ASN A 195 6.47 12.47 -10.13
CA ASN A 195 7.74 11.78 -9.84
C ASN A 195 7.56 10.26 -9.69
N GLY A 196 6.36 9.74 -9.93
CA GLY A 196 6.00 8.35 -9.68
C GLY A 196 5.98 7.49 -10.93
N GLN A 197 5.84 6.17 -10.74
CA GLN A 197 5.78 5.23 -11.84
C GLN A 197 4.41 4.55 -11.91
N LEU A 198 3.90 4.37 -13.13
CA LEU A 198 2.69 3.60 -13.39
C LEU A 198 3.08 2.23 -13.93
N VAL A 199 2.59 1.17 -13.29
CA VAL A 199 2.83 -0.22 -13.66
C VAL A 199 1.50 -0.89 -13.99
N GLN A 200 1.39 -1.43 -15.20
CA GLN A 200 0.19 -2.14 -15.66
C GLN A 200 0.36 -3.65 -15.52
N PHE A 201 -0.67 -4.30 -15.00
CA PHE A 201 -0.75 -5.72 -14.70
C PHE A 201 -1.77 -6.35 -15.65
N LEU A 202 -1.38 -6.52 -16.92
CA LEU A 202 -2.27 -6.94 -18.02
C LEU A 202 -2.34 -8.47 -18.22
N TRP A 203 -1.69 -9.24 -17.36
CA TRP A 203 -1.67 -10.71 -17.42
C TRP A 203 -2.86 -11.37 -16.70
N LYS A 204 -3.01 -12.69 -16.90
CA LYS A 204 -4.08 -13.49 -16.28
C LYS A 204 -3.94 -13.60 -14.76
N SER A 205 -5.07 -13.81 -14.08
CA SER A 205 -5.11 -14.05 -12.63
C SER A 205 -4.37 -15.33 -12.25
N PHE A 206 -3.58 -15.27 -11.18
CA PHE A 206 -2.94 -16.42 -10.51
C PHE A 206 -3.81 -17.05 -9.42
N ARG A 207 -4.93 -16.42 -9.04
CA ARG A 207 -5.89 -17.04 -8.12
C ARG A 207 -6.58 -18.18 -8.86
N ARG A 208 -6.24 -19.42 -8.50
CA ARG A 208 -6.98 -20.64 -8.87
C ARG A 208 -8.11 -20.87 -7.87
#